data_AF-A0A7X9BKN9-F1
#
_entry.id   AF-A0A7X9BKN9-F1
#
_cell.length_a   1.000
_cell.length_b   1.000
_cell.length_c   1.000
_cell.angle_alpha   90.00
_cell.angle_beta   90.00
_cell.angle_gamma   90.00
#
_symmetry.space_group_name_H-M   'P 1'
#
loop_
_entity.id
_entity.type
_entity.pdbx_description
1 polymer ?
#
loop_
_entity_poly.entity_id
_entity_poly.type
_entity_poly.pdbx_seq_one_letter_code
_entity_poly.pdbx_strand_id
1 'polypeptide(L)'
;MGIIHVSFVLHWQYKQKGTVDIEKTYQNTYKKLLTFLYTNPKFHFTFYFYGPYLEWLNKNHKEAVDILSELSSRKQVEFLTGGYYEPLLPLILPADRVGQIELLTTNLRKYFGKKPRGIFIPYSVWEPSLISSFRTSGLDYIFLDSELFSEKKEFLPTPKFMEDLGKLITLIPLHFPFTTKELPSPESFFKSLFNDADKTEDSFISIAVSPSQLAELVKTSWLEKFLNLCNESENIEITVPQAYLKTNTVFEKQYIYPATSSKFVPYDTKSINSIREFLYEKPQAQSLYARMMYVNSQIMQYRGDSSRKKTAKQYLWQAQGQSAYFLLDDEYIKDYFNAKEEAYRHLLMAEKMVREAPDTSINEIVTSFDYDMDGKKEYLFLNADFNAFISLSGGILYELDLLINNKNYCNTILRNKANDGVQDFYQKKMFVDHLIEEEEFKKYLVDASQSSAVFPLINYTETKFDVHKKELYLQAQVLFGLFQQP
;
A
#
# COMPACT_ATOMS: atom_id res chain seq x y z
N MET A 1 -4.67 28.35 28.08
CA MET A 1 -4.30 27.08 27.43
C MET A 1 -5.52 26.20 27.48
N GLY A 2 -5.97 25.72 26.32
CA GLY A 2 -7.13 24.82 26.24
C GLY A 2 -6.82 23.43 26.78
N ILE A 3 -7.81 22.54 26.67
CA ILE A 3 -7.68 21.13 26.99
C ILE A 3 -6.87 20.44 25.88
N ILE A 4 -5.94 19.57 26.28
CA ILE A 4 -5.20 18.69 25.38
C ILE A 4 -5.97 17.38 25.26
N HIS A 5 -6.63 17.18 24.14
CA HIS A 5 -7.26 15.93 23.79
C HIS A 5 -6.23 14.98 23.16
N VAL A 6 -6.06 13.80 23.73
CA VAL A 6 -5.11 12.78 23.27
C VAL A 6 -5.88 11.59 22.69
N SER A 7 -5.55 11.20 21.46
CA SER A 7 -6.15 10.04 20.80
C SER A 7 -5.09 9.02 20.42
N PHE A 8 -5.11 7.85 21.05
CA PHE A 8 -4.26 6.73 20.62
C PHE A 8 -4.88 6.04 19.41
N VAL A 9 -4.09 5.89 18.35
CA VAL A 9 -4.49 5.29 17.08
C VAL A 9 -3.58 4.10 16.81
N LEU A 10 -4.14 2.90 16.94
CA LEU A 10 -3.45 1.71 16.45
C LEU A 10 -3.47 1.74 14.93
N HIS A 11 -2.29 1.84 14.34
CA HIS A 11 -2.09 1.55 12.94
C HIS A 11 -1.51 0.14 12.81
N TRP A 12 -2.34 -0.79 12.35
CA TRP A 12 -1.83 -2.08 11.89
C TRP A 12 -1.57 -1.99 10.39
N GLN A 13 -0.38 -2.37 9.97
CA GLN A 13 -0.04 -2.58 8.57
C GLN A 13 0.18 -4.07 8.36
N TYR A 14 -0.39 -4.63 7.30
CA TYR A 14 -0.07 -6.00 6.92
C TYR A 14 1.43 -6.12 6.64
N LYS A 15 2.14 -6.87 7.48
CA LYS A 15 3.43 -7.45 7.12
C LYS A 15 3.16 -8.82 6.51
N GLN A 16 3.79 -9.07 5.36
CA GLN A 16 3.47 -10.14 4.41
C GLN A 16 3.40 -11.55 5.03
N LYS A 17 2.71 -12.45 4.33
CA LYS A 17 2.40 -13.83 4.76
C LYS A 17 3.69 -14.61 5.03
N GLY A 18 3.96 -14.93 6.29
CA GLY A 18 5.09 -15.77 6.69
C GLY A 18 5.93 -15.22 7.84
N THR A 19 5.89 -13.91 8.10
CA THR A 19 6.79 -13.26 9.07
C THR A 19 6.12 -12.74 10.33
N VAL A 20 4.82 -12.45 10.31
CA VAL A 20 4.06 -12.14 11.52
C VAL A 20 3.14 -13.30 11.85
N ASP A 21 3.44 -13.99 12.95
CA ASP A 21 2.50 -14.89 13.60
C ASP A 21 1.35 -14.04 14.16
N ILE A 22 0.26 -13.99 13.37
CA ILE A 22 -0.93 -13.21 13.68
C ILE A 22 -1.54 -13.65 15.00
N GLU A 23 -1.53 -14.96 15.29
CA GLU A 23 -2.01 -15.54 16.54
C GLU A 23 -1.15 -15.07 17.71
N LYS A 24 0.18 -15.21 17.60
CA LYS A 24 1.11 -14.76 18.64
C LYS A 24 0.99 -13.26 18.90
N THR A 25 0.79 -12.46 17.87
CA THR A 25 0.60 -11.01 18.02
C THR A 25 -0.73 -10.71 18.71
N TYR A 26 -1.79 -11.43 18.38
CA TYR A 26 -3.07 -11.32 19.09
C TYR A 26 -2.94 -11.66 20.58
N GLN A 27 -2.36 -12.81 20.93
CA GLN A 27 -2.24 -13.24 22.32
C GLN A 27 -1.38 -12.29 23.16
N ASN A 28 -0.27 -11.81 22.59
CA ASN A 28 0.69 -10.99 23.34
C ASN A 28 0.34 -9.51 23.41
N THR A 29 -0.38 -9.00 22.42
CA THR A 29 -0.67 -7.56 22.29
C THR A 29 -2.16 -7.28 22.42
N TYR A 30 -2.96 -7.76 21.48
CA TYR A 30 -4.36 -7.36 21.36
C TYR A 30 -5.23 -7.82 22.51
N LYS A 31 -5.12 -9.09 22.88
CA LYS A 31 -5.87 -9.64 24.00
C LYS A 31 -5.61 -8.85 25.28
N LYS A 32 -4.36 -8.49 25.55
CA LYS A 32 -3.98 -7.71 26.74
C LYS A 32 -4.47 -6.26 26.66
N LEU A 33 -4.41 -5.62 25.50
CA LEU A 33 -5.01 -4.30 25.28
C LEU A 33 -6.52 -4.33 25.54
N LEU A 34 -7.23 -5.33 25.02
CA LEU A 34 -8.67 -5.45 25.24
C LEU A 34 -9.02 -5.63 26.72
N THR A 35 -8.25 -6.45 27.45
CA THR A 35 -8.41 -6.57 28.91
C THR A 35 -8.21 -5.21 29.59
N PHE A 36 -7.16 -4.47 29.24
CA PHE A 36 -6.89 -3.15 29.80
C PHE A 36 -8.02 -2.14 29.51
N LEU A 37 -8.50 -2.06 28.26
CA LEU A 37 -9.60 -1.17 27.88
C LEU A 37 -10.88 -1.54 28.61
N TYR A 38 -11.16 -2.85 28.76
CA TYR A 38 -12.35 -3.31 29.44
C TYR A 38 -12.37 -2.89 30.91
N THR A 39 -11.23 -2.98 31.61
CA THR A 39 -11.10 -2.58 33.02
C THR A 39 -10.93 -1.08 33.24
N ASN A 40 -10.61 -0.31 32.21
CA ASN A 40 -10.39 1.14 32.29
C ASN A 40 -11.33 1.93 31.36
N PRO A 41 -12.62 2.12 31.71
CA PRO A 41 -13.62 2.76 30.83
C PRO A 41 -13.31 4.18 30.38
N LYS A 42 -12.46 4.92 31.11
CA LYS A 42 -12.03 6.28 30.76
C LYS A 42 -10.93 6.31 29.68
N PHE A 43 -10.30 5.18 29.39
CA PHE A 43 -9.26 5.11 28.36
C PHE A 43 -9.90 4.87 27.00
N HIS A 44 -9.94 5.91 26.17
CA HIS A 44 -10.45 5.84 24.81
C HIS A 44 -9.37 5.39 23.82
N PHE A 45 -9.77 4.67 22.77
CA PHE A 45 -8.81 4.12 21.81
C PHE A 45 -9.38 3.98 20.40
N THR A 46 -8.57 4.28 19.39
CA THR A 46 -8.95 4.20 17.98
C THR A 46 -8.22 3.04 17.29
N PHE A 47 -8.97 2.21 16.58
CA PHE A 47 -8.46 1.02 15.89
C PHE A 47 -8.55 1.18 14.38
N TYR A 48 -7.47 0.84 13.68
CA TYR A 48 -7.51 0.48 12.27
C TYR A 48 -7.18 -1.01 12.10
N PHE A 49 -8.05 -1.74 11.41
CA PHE A 49 -7.85 -3.12 10.98
C PHE A 49 -8.01 -3.21 9.47
N TYR A 50 -7.03 -3.80 8.79
CA TYR A 50 -7.19 -4.16 7.39
C TYR A 50 -8.10 -5.39 7.22
N GLY A 51 -8.68 -5.56 6.03
CA GLY A 51 -9.77 -6.52 5.77
C GLY A 51 -9.45 -7.97 6.13
N PRO A 52 -8.41 -8.58 5.55
CA PRO A 52 -8.03 -9.97 5.88
C PRO A 52 -7.77 -10.24 7.36
N TYR A 53 -7.20 -9.28 8.11
CA TYR A 53 -7.04 -9.46 9.56
C TYR A 53 -8.38 -9.38 10.30
N LEU A 54 -9.27 -8.48 9.88
CA LEU A 54 -10.61 -8.40 10.46
C LEU A 54 -11.40 -9.71 10.23
N GLU A 55 -11.28 -10.33 9.05
CA GLU A 55 -11.84 -11.66 8.78
C GLU A 55 -11.23 -12.74 9.69
N TRP A 56 -9.90 -12.74 9.81
CA TRP A 56 -9.18 -13.67 10.67
C TRP A 56 -9.61 -13.51 12.15
N LEU A 57 -9.73 -12.28 12.64
CA LEU A 57 -10.16 -11.99 14.01
C LEU A 57 -11.58 -12.52 14.26
N ASN A 58 -12.52 -12.25 13.36
CA ASN A 58 -13.89 -12.74 13.48
C ASN A 58 -13.99 -14.27 13.38
N LYS A 59 -13.11 -14.92 12.62
CA LYS A 59 -13.10 -16.38 12.46
C LYS A 59 -12.48 -17.09 13.68
N ASN A 60 -11.41 -16.56 14.26
CA ASN A 60 -10.60 -17.26 15.26
C ASN A 60 -10.80 -16.75 16.69
N HIS A 61 -11.19 -15.48 16.86
CA HIS A 61 -11.35 -14.82 18.16
C HIS A 61 -12.66 -14.05 18.25
N LYS A 62 -13.77 -14.77 18.14
CA LYS A 62 -15.10 -14.17 18.22
C LYS A 62 -15.32 -13.42 19.55
N GLU A 63 -14.72 -13.89 20.64
CA GLU A 63 -14.74 -13.22 21.93
C GLU A 63 -14.16 -11.80 21.90
N ALA A 64 -13.08 -11.58 21.12
CA ALA A 64 -12.51 -10.24 20.95
C ALA A 64 -13.43 -9.34 20.14
N VAL A 65 -14.10 -9.89 19.13
CA VAL A 65 -15.09 -9.13 18.34
C VAL A 65 -16.26 -8.68 19.20
N ASP A 66 -16.77 -9.57 20.05
CA ASP A 66 -17.89 -9.27 20.94
C ASP A 66 -17.48 -8.19 21.98
N ILE A 67 -16.27 -8.28 22.58
CA ILE A 67 -15.72 -7.24 23.47
C ILE A 67 -15.58 -5.90 22.74
N LEU A 68 -14.97 -5.89 21.55
CA LEU A 68 -14.78 -4.68 20.74
C LEU A 68 -16.12 -4.02 20.37
N SER A 69 -17.14 -4.83 20.07
CA SER A 69 -18.50 -4.35 19.82
C SER A 69 -19.10 -3.68 21.07
N GLU A 70 -18.94 -4.29 22.25
CA GLU A 70 -19.38 -3.69 23.52
C GLU A 70 -18.66 -2.36 23.81
N LEU A 71 -17.32 -2.35 23.72
CA LEU A 71 -16.50 -1.14 23.90
C LEU A 71 -16.93 -0.03 22.93
N SER A 72 -17.29 -0.40 21.69
CA SER A 72 -17.78 0.56 20.71
C SER A 72 -19.15 1.10 21.08
N SER A 73 -20.07 0.23 21.55
CA SER A 73 -21.42 0.62 21.94
C SER A 73 -21.42 1.70 23.04
N ARG A 74 -20.52 1.57 24.02
CA ARG A 74 -20.31 2.55 25.11
C ARG A 74 -19.42 3.74 24.73
N LYS A 75 -19.09 3.89 23.44
CA LYS A 75 -18.29 4.99 22.85
C LYS A 75 -16.84 5.07 23.34
N GLN A 76 -16.31 3.99 23.90
CA GLN A 76 -14.94 3.95 24.37
C GLN A 76 -13.94 3.76 23.21
N VAL A 77 -14.33 3.01 22.17
CA VAL A 77 -13.48 2.76 21.01
C VAL A 77 -14.12 3.21 19.71
N GLU A 78 -13.27 3.70 18.81
CA GLU A 78 -13.63 4.09 17.46
C GLU A 78 -12.87 3.23 16.44
N PHE A 79 -13.52 2.90 15.32
CA PHE A 79 -12.91 2.14 14.22
C PHE A 79 -12.73 3.04 13.00
N LEU A 80 -11.54 3.00 12.43
CA LEU A 80 -11.23 3.57 11.13
C LEU A 80 -11.44 2.53 10.04
N THR A 81 -11.84 3.01 8.86
CA THR A 81 -11.85 2.18 7.65
C THR A 81 -10.59 2.47 6.81
N GLY A 82 -10.54 1.88 5.62
CA GLY A 82 -9.45 1.95 4.64
C GLY A 82 -9.81 1.11 3.42
N GLY A 83 -8.88 0.90 2.49
CA GLY A 83 -9.09 -0.09 1.45
C GLY A 83 -8.94 -1.50 2.00
N TYR A 84 -9.85 -2.39 1.63
CA TYR A 84 -9.94 -3.75 2.18
C TYR A 84 -8.62 -4.53 2.16
N TYR A 85 -7.93 -4.51 1.01
CA TYR A 85 -6.65 -5.19 0.81
C TYR A 85 -5.45 -4.24 0.96
N GLU A 86 -5.62 -3.08 1.60
CA GLU A 86 -4.62 -2.02 1.74
C GLU A 86 -3.98 -1.59 0.40
N PRO A 87 -4.78 -1.13 -0.59
CA PRO A 87 -4.22 -0.68 -1.85
C PRO A 87 -3.52 0.68 -1.72
N LEU A 88 -2.60 0.95 -2.65
CA LEU A 88 -2.08 2.30 -2.90
C LEU A 88 -3.19 3.11 -3.59
N LEU A 89 -4.09 3.70 -2.80
CA LEU A 89 -5.35 4.31 -3.27
C LEU A 89 -5.18 5.28 -4.46
N PRO A 90 -4.17 6.17 -4.53
CA PRO A 90 -3.96 7.05 -5.68
C PRO A 90 -3.73 6.32 -7.01
N LEU A 91 -3.21 5.08 -6.97
CA LEU A 91 -2.87 4.30 -8.16
C LEU A 91 -4.08 3.55 -8.73
N ILE A 92 -5.12 3.25 -7.93
CA ILE A 92 -6.28 2.49 -8.40
C ILE A 92 -7.43 3.39 -8.87
N LEU A 93 -8.35 2.84 -9.69
CA LEU A 93 -9.50 3.58 -10.22
C LEU A 93 -10.49 4.00 -9.12
N PRO A 94 -11.20 5.14 -9.27
CA PRO A 94 -12.18 5.61 -8.27
C PRO A 94 -13.24 4.58 -7.89
N ALA A 95 -13.72 3.78 -8.85
CA ALA A 95 -14.70 2.73 -8.59
C ALA A 95 -14.15 1.58 -7.72
N ASP A 96 -12.84 1.35 -7.75
CA ASP A 96 -12.16 0.38 -6.89
C ASP A 96 -11.86 0.97 -5.53
N ARG A 97 -11.45 2.26 -5.45
CA ARG A 97 -11.30 3.00 -4.18
C ARG A 97 -12.57 2.89 -3.34
N VAL A 98 -13.70 3.30 -3.91
CA VAL A 98 -15.01 3.27 -3.23
C VAL A 98 -15.41 1.83 -2.89
N GLY A 99 -15.25 0.88 -3.82
CA GLY A 99 -15.62 -0.50 -3.60
C GLY A 99 -14.85 -1.18 -2.47
N GLN A 100 -13.53 -0.98 -2.40
CA GLN A 100 -12.70 -1.51 -1.33
C GLN A 100 -12.99 -0.85 0.03
N ILE A 101 -13.23 0.47 0.06
CA ILE A 101 -13.59 1.19 1.29
C ILE A 101 -14.95 0.73 1.81
N GLU A 102 -15.96 0.59 0.94
CA GLU A 102 -17.29 0.14 1.35
C GLU A 102 -17.28 -1.32 1.82
N LEU A 103 -16.43 -2.17 1.24
CA LEU A 103 -16.27 -3.55 1.69
C LEU A 103 -15.76 -3.61 3.15
N LEU A 104 -14.70 -2.87 3.47
CA LEU A 104 -14.17 -2.83 4.83
C LEU A 104 -15.16 -2.18 5.80
N THR A 105 -15.75 -1.06 5.40
CA THR A 105 -16.75 -0.30 6.17
C THR A 105 -17.96 -1.17 6.52
N THR A 106 -18.43 -1.99 5.57
CA THR A 106 -19.55 -2.91 5.77
C THR A 106 -19.21 -4.00 6.77
N ASN A 107 -18.01 -4.58 6.68
CA ASN A 107 -17.56 -5.61 7.63
C ASN A 107 -17.39 -5.03 9.05
N LEU A 108 -16.77 -3.85 9.19
CA LEU A 108 -16.64 -3.17 10.48
C LEU A 108 -18.01 -2.87 11.09
N ARG A 109 -18.98 -2.37 10.30
CA ARG A 109 -20.36 -2.14 10.78
C ARG A 109 -21.04 -3.43 11.19
N LYS A 110 -20.87 -4.51 10.42
CA LYS A 110 -21.43 -5.83 10.71
C LYS A 110 -20.89 -6.38 12.04
N TYR A 111 -19.60 -6.23 12.30
CA TYR A 111 -18.95 -6.82 13.47
C TYR A 111 -19.04 -5.95 14.73
N PHE A 112 -18.99 -4.62 14.60
CA PHE A 112 -18.90 -3.69 15.73
C PHE A 112 -20.09 -2.72 15.84
N GLY A 113 -21.10 -2.84 14.97
CA GLY A 113 -22.37 -2.12 15.06
C GLY A 113 -22.36 -0.65 14.59
N LYS A 114 -21.19 -0.03 14.43
CA LYS A 114 -21.07 1.37 13.99
C LYS A 114 -20.42 1.48 12.61
N LYS A 115 -20.93 2.40 11.77
CA LYS A 115 -20.28 2.75 10.50
C LYS A 115 -19.09 3.69 10.78
N PRO A 116 -17.85 3.32 10.40
CA PRO A 116 -16.69 4.21 10.46
C PRO A 116 -16.92 5.53 9.73
N ARG A 117 -16.39 6.61 10.29
CA ARG A 117 -16.38 7.96 9.67
C ARG A 117 -14.96 8.45 9.38
N GLY A 118 -13.95 7.86 10.02
CA GLY A 118 -12.55 8.10 9.72
C GLY A 118 -11.96 7.07 8.78
N ILE A 119 -10.94 7.49 8.02
CA ILE A 119 -10.10 6.60 7.22
C ILE A 119 -8.64 6.71 7.64
N PHE A 120 -7.96 5.58 7.63
CA PHE A 120 -6.51 5.47 7.71
C PHE A 120 -5.98 5.00 6.35
N ILE A 121 -4.94 5.67 5.85
CA ILE A 121 -4.22 5.25 4.66
C ILE A 121 -2.77 4.97 5.07
N PRO A 122 -2.25 3.75 4.83
CA PRO A 122 -0.86 3.45 5.16
C PRO A 122 0.11 4.42 4.50
N TYR A 123 1.13 4.82 5.27
CA TYR A 123 2.22 5.72 4.87
C TYR A 123 1.75 7.08 4.33
N SER A 124 0.53 7.49 4.64
CA SER A 124 -0.02 8.77 4.16
C SER A 124 0.15 8.94 2.66
N VAL A 125 -0.07 7.87 1.89
CA VAL A 125 -0.01 7.87 0.41
C VAL A 125 -1.17 8.70 -0.14
N TRP A 126 -0.97 10.01 -0.15
CA TRP A 126 -2.03 11.01 -0.21
C TRP A 126 -2.06 11.73 -1.55
N GLU A 127 -3.27 11.95 -2.07
CA GLU A 127 -3.55 12.91 -3.13
C GLU A 127 -4.90 13.60 -2.88
N PRO A 128 -5.04 14.90 -3.22
CA PRO A 128 -6.31 15.62 -3.12
C PRO A 128 -7.48 14.90 -3.80
N SER A 129 -7.23 14.25 -4.94
CA SER A 129 -8.25 13.52 -5.71
C SER A 129 -8.95 12.40 -4.94
N LEU A 130 -8.35 11.93 -3.84
CA LEU A 130 -8.94 10.90 -2.96
C LEU A 130 -10.17 11.41 -2.20
N ILE A 131 -10.24 12.71 -1.92
CA ILE A 131 -11.33 13.34 -1.18
C ILE A 131 -12.68 13.00 -1.82
N SER A 132 -12.74 13.05 -3.15
CA SER A 132 -13.94 12.71 -3.92
C SER A 132 -14.48 11.31 -3.59
N SER A 133 -13.58 10.32 -3.46
CA SER A 133 -13.90 8.92 -3.15
C SER A 133 -14.27 8.75 -1.68
N PHE A 134 -13.52 9.39 -0.78
CA PHE A 134 -13.77 9.32 0.67
C PHE A 134 -15.13 9.88 1.06
N ARG A 135 -15.51 11.03 0.48
CA ARG A 135 -16.83 11.62 0.70
C ARG A 135 -17.96 10.79 0.09
N THR A 136 -17.72 10.14 -1.05
CA THR A 136 -18.69 9.20 -1.65
C THR A 136 -18.94 8.00 -0.72
N SER A 137 -17.91 7.56 0.02
CA SER A 137 -18.04 6.51 1.04
C SER A 137 -18.58 7.00 2.40
N GLY A 138 -18.87 8.31 2.53
CA GLY A 138 -19.38 8.91 3.76
C GLY A 138 -18.35 9.04 4.87
N LEU A 139 -17.09 9.27 4.52
CA LEU A 139 -15.98 9.50 5.45
C LEU A 139 -15.77 11.00 5.67
N ASP A 140 -15.60 11.43 6.93
CA ASP A 140 -15.50 12.83 7.33
C ASP A 140 -14.06 13.30 7.56
N TYR A 141 -13.17 12.38 7.95
CA TYR A 141 -11.80 12.74 8.27
C TYR A 141 -10.81 11.65 7.89
N ILE A 142 -9.56 12.06 7.74
CA ILE A 142 -8.42 11.19 7.45
C ILE A 142 -7.24 11.54 8.37
N PHE A 143 -6.47 10.53 8.75
CA PHE A 143 -5.16 10.73 9.35
C PHE A 143 -4.09 10.85 8.27
N LEU A 144 -3.25 11.87 8.39
CA LEU A 144 -2.03 12.03 7.61
C LEU A 144 -0.86 12.24 8.57
N ASP A 145 0.32 11.76 8.21
CA ASP A 145 1.54 11.92 8.99
C ASP A 145 1.79 13.41 9.24
N SER A 146 2.01 13.78 10.50
CA SER A 146 2.17 15.17 10.92
C SER A 146 3.30 15.92 10.18
N GLU A 147 4.32 15.21 9.71
CA GLU A 147 5.40 15.77 8.89
C GLU A 147 4.92 16.39 7.56
N LEU A 148 3.74 15.99 7.06
CA LEU A 148 3.18 16.52 5.83
C LEU A 148 2.53 17.89 5.99
N PHE A 149 2.30 18.33 7.24
CA PHE A 149 1.60 19.59 7.54
C PHE A 149 2.54 20.79 7.70
N SER A 150 3.85 20.59 7.78
CA SER A 150 4.78 21.71 7.99
C SER A 150 6.11 21.43 7.30
N GLU A 151 6.56 22.35 6.45
CA GLU A 151 7.89 22.27 5.83
C GLU A 151 9.01 22.34 6.89
N LYS A 152 8.76 23.06 7.99
CA LYS A 152 9.65 23.11 9.15
C LYS A 152 9.58 21.85 10.02
N LYS A 153 8.69 20.92 9.68
CA LYS A 153 8.38 19.69 10.45
C LYS A 153 7.95 19.98 11.90
N GLU A 154 7.37 21.15 12.13
CA GLU A 154 6.72 21.49 13.38
C GLU A 154 5.40 20.69 13.50
N PHE A 155 5.16 20.11 14.66
CA PHE A 155 3.91 19.40 14.92
C PHE A 155 2.76 20.41 15.07
N LEU A 156 1.69 20.22 14.29
CA LEU A 156 0.48 21.04 14.39
C LEU A 156 -0.57 20.25 15.18
N PRO A 157 -1.00 20.73 16.37
CA PRO A 157 -1.87 19.98 17.26
C PRO A 157 -3.36 20.16 16.97
N THR A 158 -3.74 20.76 15.83
CA THR A 158 -5.15 21.01 15.48
C THR A 158 -5.49 20.41 14.12
N PRO A 159 -6.69 19.81 13.94
CA PRO A 159 -7.12 19.34 12.63
C PRO A 159 -7.22 20.48 11.64
N LYS A 160 -6.96 20.16 10.37
CA LYS A 160 -7.11 21.08 9.24
C LYS A 160 -8.22 20.63 8.32
N PHE A 161 -8.57 21.46 7.36
CA PHE A 161 -9.57 21.15 6.34
C PHE A 161 -8.99 21.32 4.96
N MET A 162 -9.40 20.43 4.06
CA MET A 162 -9.05 20.50 2.66
C MET A 162 -10.28 20.22 1.80
N GLU A 163 -10.34 20.90 0.67
CA GLU A 163 -11.42 20.80 -0.30
C GLU A 163 -10.86 20.35 -1.65
N ASP A 164 -11.62 19.50 -2.34
CA ASP A 164 -11.39 19.10 -3.73
C ASP A 164 -12.75 18.87 -4.42
N LEU A 165 -12.97 19.53 -5.55
CA LEU A 165 -14.20 19.41 -6.39
C LEU A 165 -15.53 19.57 -5.62
N GLY A 166 -15.61 20.59 -4.77
CA GLY A 166 -16.76 20.94 -3.93
C GLY A 166 -16.92 20.06 -2.68
N LYS A 167 -15.95 19.18 -2.40
CA LYS A 167 -16.02 18.21 -1.31
C LYS A 167 -14.97 18.52 -0.25
N LEU A 168 -15.41 18.69 1.00
CA LEU A 168 -14.56 18.99 2.15
C LEU A 168 -14.23 17.71 2.94
N ILE A 169 -12.99 17.57 3.40
CA ILE A 169 -12.57 16.56 4.38
C ILE A 169 -11.74 17.21 5.51
N THR A 170 -11.81 16.65 6.71
CA THR A 170 -10.91 17.00 7.82
C THR A 170 -9.62 16.19 7.73
N LEU A 171 -8.47 16.86 7.83
CA LEU A 171 -7.15 16.27 7.88
C LEU A 171 -6.66 16.32 9.34
N ILE A 172 -6.34 15.17 9.92
CA ILE A 172 -5.84 15.07 11.28
C ILE A 172 -4.34 14.73 11.25
N PRO A 173 -3.47 15.59 11.81
CA PRO A 173 -2.05 15.29 11.96
C PRO A 173 -1.82 14.11 12.90
N LEU A 174 -1.18 13.06 12.37
CA LEU A 174 -0.80 11.85 13.10
C LEU A 174 0.64 11.95 13.57
N HIS A 175 0.82 11.95 14.89
CA HIS A 175 2.11 12.06 15.55
C HIS A 175 2.72 10.68 15.82
N PHE A 176 4.03 10.56 15.66
CA PHE A 176 4.78 9.32 15.88
C PHE A 176 5.85 9.55 16.96
N PRO A 177 5.47 9.64 18.24
CA PRO A 177 6.41 9.96 19.33
C PRO A 177 7.31 8.77 19.71
N PHE A 178 6.96 7.56 19.30
CA PHE A 178 7.61 6.32 19.70
C PHE A 178 8.65 5.82 18.67
N THR A 179 9.41 6.75 18.08
CA THR A 179 10.36 6.45 16.98
C THR A 179 11.71 5.89 17.45
N THR A 180 12.05 6.05 18.73
CA THR A 180 13.28 5.52 19.34
C THR A 180 13.11 4.05 19.75
N LYS A 181 14.23 3.30 19.80
CA LYS A 181 14.25 1.91 20.32
C LYS A 181 13.75 1.81 21.76
N GLU A 182 13.93 2.87 22.54
CA GLU A 182 13.42 2.98 23.91
C GLU A 182 12.17 3.86 23.95
N LEU A 183 11.11 3.36 24.57
CA LEU A 183 9.88 4.13 24.78
C LEU A 183 10.10 5.18 25.88
N PRO A 184 9.61 6.42 25.70
CA PRO A 184 9.66 7.42 26.76
C PRO A 184 8.84 6.97 27.98
N SER A 185 9.24 7.42 29.17
CA SER A 185 8.45 7.17 30.37
C SER A 185 7.07 7.87 30.27
N PRO A 186 6.02 7.35 30.94
CA PRO A 186 4.70 7.99 30.95
C PRO A 186 4.77 9.47 31.37
N GLU A 187 5.61 9.81 32.35
CA GLU A 187 5.78 11.18 32.86
C GLU A 187 6.50 12.08 31.86
N SER A 188 7.52 11.55 31.17
CA SER A 188 8.23 12.29 30.13
C SER A 188 7.31 12.58 28.94
N PHE A 189 6.52 11.59 28.52
CA PHE A 189 5.55 11.74 27.46
C PHE A 189 4.41 12.69 27.86
N PHE A 190 3.88 12.56 29.07
CA PHE A 190 2.86 13.47 29.59
C PHE A 190 3.34 14.93 29.55
N LYS A 191 4.60 15.20 29.94
CA LYS A 191 5.20 16.54 29.85
C LYS A 191 5.38 17.02 28.40
N SER A 192 5.73 16.13 27.47
CA SER A 192 5.94 16.53 26.06
C SER A 192 4.64 17.01 25.42
N LEU A 193 3.49 16.46 25.80
CA LEU A 193 2.18 16.91 25.30
C LEU A 193 1.93 18.41 25.53
N PHE A 194 2.40 18.98 26.64
CA PHE A 194 2.27 20.42 26.90
C PHE A 194 3.17 21.25 25.98
N ASN A 195 4.28 20.70 25.50
CA ASN A 195 5.15 21.38 24.54
C ASN A 195 4.53 21.38 23.14
N ASP A 196 3.90 20.27 22.77
CA ASP A 196 3.26 20.06 21.46
C ASP A 196 1.89 20.73 21.35
N ALA A 197 1.25 21.06 22.48
CA ALA A 197 -0.06 21.69 22.53
C ALA A 197 -0.05 23.17 22.14
N ASP A 198 -1.16 23.60 21.54
CA ASP A 198 -1.49 25.01 21.31
C ASP A 198 -1.60 25.74 22.66
N LYS A 199 -1.09 26.98 22.71
CA LYS A 199 -1.06 27.77 23.95
C LYS A 199 -2.37 28.51 24.21
N THR A 200 -3.18 28.70 23.17
CA THR A 200 -4.37 29.54 23.15
C THR A 200 -5.66 28.73 23.16
N GLU A 201 -5.74 27.69 22.34
CA GLU A 201 -6.97 26.90 22.10
C GLU A 201 -6.83 25.45 22.56
N ASP A 202 -7.90 24.67 22.42
CA ASP A 202 -7.89 23.23 22.68
C ASP A 202 -7.05 22.52 21.60
N SER A 203 -6.27 21.53 22.04
CA SER A 203 -5.40 20.74 21.16
C SER A 203 -5.95 19.35 20.95
N PHE A 204 -5.72 18.76 19.78
CA PHE A 204 -5.98 17.36 19.47
C PHE A 204 -4.73 16.67 18.96
N ILE A 205 -4.09 15.93 19.86
CA ILE A 205 -2.84 15.22 19.59
C ILE A 205 -3.16 13.76 19.35
N SER A 206 -3.08 13.33 18.09
CA SER A 206 -3.29 11.94 17.72
C SER A 206 -1.96 11.17 17.65
N ILE A 207 -1.88 10.04 18.34
CA ILE A 207 -0.67 9.27 18.57
C ILE A 207 -0.75 7.95 17.83
N ALA A 208 0.14 7.74 16.88
CA ALA A 208 0.28 6.48 16.17
C ALA A 208 0.97 5.45 17.07
N VAL A 209 0.38 4.26 17.18
CA VAL A 209 0.97 3.13 17.89
C VAL A 209 0.96 1.90 16.98
N SER A 210 2.13 1.34 16.74
CA SER A 210 2.29 0.08 16.02
C SER A 210 2.08 -1.14 16.95
N PRO A 211 1.89 -2.34 16.40
CA PRO A 211 1.60 -3.53 17.22
C PRO A 211 2.75 -3.93 18.15
N SER A 212 4.01 -3.72 17.72
CA SER A 212 5.19 -3.99 18.53
C SER A 212 5.35 -2.97 19.66
N GLN A 213 5.14 -1.68 19.38
CA GLN A 213 5.13 -0.63 20.41
C GLN A 213 4.03 -0.90 21.44
N LEU A 214 2.82 -1.23 20.97
CA LEU A 214 1.69 -1.56 21.85
C LEU A 214 2.00 -2.76 22.75
N ALA A 215 2.69 -3.79 22.23
CA ALA A 215 3.10 -4.95 23.02
C ALA A 215 3.94 -4.53 24.23
N GLU A 216 4.90 -3.63 24.02
CA GLU A 216 5.78 -3.13 25.07
C GLU A 216 5.06 -2.17 26.03
N LEU A 217 4.20 -1.28 25.52
CA LEU A 217 3.38 -0.38 26.34
C LEU A 217 2.47 -1.15 27.31
N VAL A 218 1.85 -2.24 26.84
CA VAL A 218 0.98 -3.08 27.67
C VAL A 218 1.81 -3.91 28.66
N LYS A 219 2.95 -4.46 28.23
CA LYS A 219 3.85 -5.26 29.08
C LYS A 219 4.42 -4.47 30.26
N THR A 220 4.65 -3.18 30.09
CA THR A 220 5.26 -2.29 31.10
C THR A 220 4.24 -1.55 31.98
N SER A 221 2.94 -1.86 31.84
CA SER A 221 1.83 -1.12 32.45
C SER A 221 1.89 0.39 32.15
N TRP A 222 2.45 0.76 31.00
CA TRP A 222 2.65 2.16 30.62
C TRP A 222 1.32 2.90 30.48
N LEU A 223 0.32 2.26 29.85
CA LEU A 223 -1.00 2.86 29.62
C LEU A 223 -1.75 3.15 30.92
N GLU A 224 -1.60 2.29 31.93
CA GLU A 224 -2.20 2.47 33.25
C GLU A 224 -1.57 3.65 34.01
N LYS A 225 -0.23 3.74 34.00
CA LYS A 225 0.49 4.86 34.59
C LYS A 225 0.14 6.18 33.90
N PHE A 226 0.08 6.18 32.57
CA PHE A 226 -0.31 7.36 31.80
C PHE A 226 -1.76 7.78 32.09
N LEU A 227 -2.68 6.83 32.22
CA LEU A 227 -4.08 7.11 32.59
C LEU A 227 -4.18 7.75 33.98
N ASN A 228 -3.38 7.31 34.95
CA ASN A 228 -3.36 7.90 36.29
C ASN A 228 -2.90 9.36 36.24
N LEU A 229 -1.83 9.67 35.49
CA LEU A 229 -1.39 11.05 35.27
C LEU A 229 -2.48 11.93 34.62
N CYS A 230 -3.21 11.38 33.64
CA CYS A 230 -4.33 12.08 33.02
C CYS A 230 -5.49 12.30 34.00
N ASN A 231 -5.81 11.34 34.86
CA ASN A 231 -6.87 11.49 35.87
C ASN A 231 -6.55 12.52 36.96
N GLU A 232 -5.26 12.75 37.23
CA GLU A 232 -4.77 13.76 38.18
C GLU A 232 -4.70 15.17 37.56
N SER A 233 -4.91 15.30 36.24
CA SER A 233 -4.85 16.56 35.51
C SER A 233 -6.21 16.97 34.95
N GLU A 234 -6.54 18.24 35.07
CA GLU A 234 -7.74 18.81 34.42
C GLU A 234 -7.46 19.28 32.98
N ASN A 235 -6.20 19.22 32.54
CA ASN A 235 -5.76 19.77 31.26
C ASN A 235 -5.65 18.73 30.14
N ILE A 236 -5.69 17.43 30.46
CA ILE A 236 -5.53 16.36 29.46
C ILE A 236 -6.71 15.41 29.51
N GLU A 237 -7.32 15.16 28.35
CA GLU A 237 -8.40 14.19 28.20
C GLU A 237 -8.03 13.16 27.13
N ILE A 238 -8.18 11.87 27.44
CA ILE A 238 -8.06 10.81 26.44
C ILE A 238 -9.42 10.66 25.75
N THR A 239 -9.45 10.79 24.43
CA THR A 239 -10.70 10.77 23.65
C THR A 239 -10.54 10.04 22.31
N VAL A 240 -11.65 9.88 21.57
CA VAL A 240 -11.65 9.40 20.19
C VAL A 240 -11.88 10.56 19.21
N PRO A 241 -11.40 10.47 17.96
CA PRO A 241 -11.50 11.56 16.98
C PRO A 241 -12.91 12.09 16.79
N GLN A 242 -13.90 11.21 16.64
CA GLN A 242 -15.28 11.66 16.41
C GLN A 242 -15.90 12.37 17.61
N ALA A 243 -15.44 12.10 18.83
CA ALA A 243 -15.91 12.82 20.01
C ALA A 243 -15.36 14.26 20.00
N TYR A 244 -14.05 14.42 19.79
CA TYR A 244 -13.41 15.73 19.67
C TYR A 244 -13.96 16.55 18.50
N LEU A 245 -14.09 15.95 17.30
CA LEU A 245 -14.54 16.69 16.10
C LEU A 245 -15.96 17.25 16.21
N LYS A 246 -16.79 16.76 17.15
CA LYS A 246 -18.13 17.32 17.41
C LYS A 246 -18.10 18.58 18.27
N THR A 247 -17.06 18.76 19.07
CA THR A 247 -16.88 19.91 19.96
C THR A 247 -15.86 20.90 19.42
N ASN A 248 -15.04 20.49 18.44
CA ASN A 248 -14.04 21.35 17.81
C ASN A 248 -14.68 22.62 17.25
N THR A 249 -14.09 23.76 17.60
CA THR A 249 -14.48 25.09 17.15
C THR A 249 -13.45 25.72 16.20
N VAL A 250 -12.30 25.07 16.03
CA VAL A 250 -11.17 25.54 15.23
C VAL A 250 -11.30 25.01 13.81
N PHE A 251 -11.42 25.91 12.84
CA PHE A 251 -11.63 25.55 11.44
C PHE A 251 -10.59 26.22 10.55
N GLU A 252 -9.44 25.57 10.40
CA GLU A 252 -8.35 26.07 9.57
C GLU A 252 -8.22 25.28 8.27
N LYS A 253 -8.15 25.98 7.15
CA LYS A 253 -7.88 25.37 5.85
C LYS A 253 -6.38 25.21 5.64
N GLN A 254 -5.98 24.06 5.11
CA GLN A 254 -4.61 23.84 4.70
C GLN A 254 -4.58 22.91 3.48
N TYR A 255 -3.81 23.30 2.47
CA TYR A 255 -3.55 22.46 1.31
C TYR A 255 -2.34 21.56 1.58
N ILE A 256 -2.55 20.25 1.49
CA ILE A 256 -1.47 19.25 1.58
C ILE A 256 -1.22 18.71 0.18
N TYR A 257 0.00 18.92 -0.32
CA TYR A 257 0.43 18.43 -1.63
C TYR A 257 0.38 16.89 -1.70
N PRO A 258 0.26 16.31 -2.91
CA PRO A 258 0.51 14.89 -3.12
C PRO A 258 1.81 14.45 -2.45
N ALA A 259 1.71 13.51 -1.51
CA ALA A 259 2.83 13.17 -0.65
C ALA A 259 2.82 11.70 -0.22
N THR A 260 3.97 11.22 0.23
CA THR A 260 4.13 9.99 1.01
C THR A 260 4.91 10.30 2.28
N SER A 261 4.64 9.58 3.36
CA SER A 261 5.42 9.68 4.60
C SER A 261 6.89 9.35 4.35
N SER A 262 7.80 9.94 5.13
CA SER A 262 9.21 9.53 5.21
C SER A 262 9.41 8.06 5.60
N LYS A 263 8.39 7.42 6.18
CA LYS A 263 8.36 5.99 6.51
C LYS A 263 8.06 5.11 5.29
N PHE A 264 7.61 5.70 4.19
CA PHE A 264 7.56 5.05 2.88
C PHE A 264 8.98 5.03 2.32
N VAL A 265 9.78 4.05 2.72
CA VAL A 265 11.15 3.88 2.26
C VAL A 265 11.16 2.74 1.24
N PRO A 266 11.41 3.03 -0.05
CA PRO A 266 11.67 1.99 -1.03
C PRO A 266 12.97 1.26 -0.72
N TYR A 267 13.09 0.04 -1.25
CA TYR A 267 14.27 -0.80 -1.07
C TYR A 267 15.61 -0.16 -1.43
N ASP A 268 15.67 0.81 -2.34
CA ASP A 268 16.93 1.47 -2.72
C ASP A 268 17.21 2.74 -1.90
N THR A 269 16.45 2.96 -0.81
CA THR A 269 16.58 4.07 0.17
C THR A 269 16.44 5.48 -0.40
N LYS A 270 16.08 5.61 -1.68
CA LYS A 270 15.85 6.91 -2.31
C LYS A 270 14.57 7.52 -1.75
N SER A 271 14.67 8.78 -1.28
CA SER A 271 13.51 9.54 -0.83
C SER A 271 12.56 9.76 -2.00
N ILE A 272 11.28 9.56 -1.75
CA ILE A 272 10.22 9.75 -2.73
C ILE A 272 9.21 10.72 -2.16
N ASN A 273 8.85 11.71 -2.97
CA ASN A 273 7.90 12.73 -2.55
C ASN A 273 6.47 12.26 -2.78
N SER A 274 6.19 11.52 -3.85
CA SER A 274 4.85 11.03 -4.15
C SER A 274 4.81 9.60 -4.67
N ILE A 275 3.68 8.92 -4.51
CA ILE A 275 3.52 7.55 -5.02
C ILE A 275 3.61 7.45 -6.55
N ARG A 276 3.31 8.53 -7.26
CA ARG A 276 3.49 8.58 -8.72
C ARG A 276 4.96 8.61 -9.09
N GLU A 277 5.76 9.41 -8.41
CA GLU A 277 7.23 9.43 -8.57
C GLU A 277 7.81 8.03 -8.30
N PHE A 278 7.39 7.35 -7.22
CA PHE A 278 7.76 5.95 -6.97
C PHE A 278 7.47 5.04 -8.16
N LEU A 279 6.28 5.17 -8.74
CA LEU A 279 5.88 4.33 -9.83
C LEU A 279 6.75 4.54 -11.09
N TYR A 280 7.09 5.80 -11.41
CA TYR A 280 8.01 6.11 -12.52
C TYR A 280 9.44 5.63 -12.26
N GLU A 281 9.90 5.70 -11.02
CA GLU A 281 11.29 5.34 -10.68
C GLU A 281 11.52 3.85 -10.49
N LYS A 282 10.46 3.07 -10.22
CA LYS A 282 10.58 1.63 -9.94
C LYS A 282 9.94 0.81 -11.06
N PRO A 283 10.70 0.41 -12.10
CA PRO A 283 10.18 -0.37 -13.24
C PRO A 283 9.43 -1.63 -12.83
N GLN A 284 9.87 -2.30 -11.77
CA GLN A 284 9.24 -3.49 -11.24
C GLN A 284 7.82 -3.26 -10.69
N ALA A 285 7.59 -2.12 -10.04
CA ALA A 285 6.28 -1.71 -9.55
C ALA A 285 5.42 -1.25 -10.74
N GLN A 286 6.02 -0.55 -11.69
CA GLN A 286 5.37 -0.15 -12.94
C GLN A 286 4.88 -1.35 -13.76
N SER A 287 5.67 -2.43 -13.88
CA SER A 287 5.23 -3.65 -14.58
C SER A 287 3.96 -4.23 -13.98
N LEU A 288 3.93 -4.37 -12.64
CA LEU A 288 2.75 -4.91 -11.96
C LEU A 288 1.55 -3.95 -12.08
N TYR A 289 1.80 -2.65 -12.01
CA TYR A 289 0.79 -1.62 -12.19
C TYR A 289 0.17 -1.65 -13.59
N ALA A 290 1.00 -1.72 -14.64
CA ALA A 290 0.57 -1.85 -16.03
C ALA A 290 -0.32 -3.08 -16.21
N ARG A 291 0.11 -4.24 -15.67
CA ARG A 291 -0.69 -5.46 -15.68
C ARG A 291 -2.02 -5.30 -14.99
N MET A 292 -2.03 -4.69 -13.80
CA MET A 292 -3.25 -4.41 -13.03
C MET A 292 -4.20 -3.51 -13.83
N MET A 293 -3.71 -2.44 -14.45
CA MET A 293 -4.51 -1.51 -15.25
C MET A 293 -5.09 -2.18 -16.50
N TYR A 294 -4.29 -3.00 -17.17
CA TYR A 294 -4.73 -3.78 -18.32
C TYR A 294 -5.87 -4.75 -17.94
N VAL A 295 -5.69 -5.55 -16.89
CA VAL A 295 -6.72 -6.50 -16.41
C VAL A 295 -7.98 -5.75 -15.97
N ASN A 296 -7.84 -4.59 -15.31
CA ASN A 296 -8.99 -3.75 -14.96
C ASN A 296 -9.76 -3.30 -16.21
N SER A 297 -9.06 -2.85 -17.25
CA SER A 297 -9.67 -2.47 -18.54
C SER A 297 -10.47 -3.62 -19.15
N GLN A 298 -9.91 -4.84 -19.15
CA GLN A 298 -10.61 -6.05 -19.62
C GLN A 298 -11.90 -6.31 -18.83
N ILE A 299 -11.84 -6.23 -17.49
CA ILE A 299 -13.01 -6.41 -16.63
C ILE A 299 -14.07 -5.32 -16.88
N MET A 300 -13.65 -4.07 -17.10
CA MET A 300 -14.57 -2.97 -17.39
C MET A 300 -15.28 -3.16 -18.73
N GLN A 301 -14.56 -3.64 -19.75
CA GLN A 301 -15.09 -3.92 -21.08
C GLN A 301 -15.96 -5.18 -21.11
N TYR A 302 -15.75 -6.14 -20.21
CA TYR A 302 -16.56 -7.35 -20.13
C TYR A 302 -18.06 -7.04 -19.97
N ARG A 303 -18.86 -7.63 -20.88
CA ARG A 303 -20.33 -7.52 -20.97
C ARG A 303 -21.06 -8.84 -20.74
N GLY A 304 -20.34 -9.90 -20.37
CA GLY A 304 -20.94 -11.20 -20.07
C GLY A 304 -21.57 -11.28 -18.67
N ASP A 305 -21.49 -12.45 -18.04
CA ASP A 305 -22.18 -12.72 -16.78
C ASP A 305 -21.74 -11.81 -15.63
N SER A 306 -22.71 -11.21 -14.93
CA SER A 306 -22.43 -10.25 -13.87
C SER A 306 -21.77 -10.90 -12.64
N SER A 307 -22.03 -12.19 -12.38
CA SER A 307 -21.39 -12.89 -11.27
C SER A 307 -19.90 -13.13 -11.57
N ARG A 308 -19.58 -13.58 -12.78
CA ARG A 308 -18.19 -13.70 -13.26
C ARG A 308 -17.45 -12.37 -13.18
N LYS A 309 -18.06 -11.28 -13.66
CA LYS A 309 -17.49 -9.93 -13.56
C LYS A 309 -17.19 -9.53 -12.11
N LYS A 310 -18.10 -9.86 -11.19
CA LYS A 310 -17.92 -9.58 -9.75
C LYS A 310 -16.76 -10.38 -9.16
N THR A 311 -16.65 -11.68 -9.48
CA THR A 311 -15.53 -12.52 -9.04
C THR A 311 -14.19 -12.04 -9.61
N ALA A 312 -14.15 -11.68 -10.90
CA ALA A 312 -12.96 -11.09 -11.51
C ALA A 312 -12.51 -9.81 -10.80
N LYS A 313 -13.48 -8.95 -10.44
CA LYS A 313 -13.19 -7.73 -9.67
C LYS A 313 -12.65 -8.01 -8.27
N GLN A 314 -13.10 -9.07 -7.60
CA GLN A 314 -12.55 -9.48 -6.30
C GLN A 314 -11.08 -9.89 -6.41
N TYR A 315 -10.74 -10.70 -7.42
CA TYR A 315 -9.34 -11.06 -7.69
C TYR A 315 -8.50 -9.82 -8.03
N LEU A 316 -9.01 -8.91 -8.86
CA LEU A 316 -8.34 -7.63 -9.12
C LEU A 316 -8.04 -6.87 -7.82
N TRP A 317 -9.01 -6.76 -6.90
CA TRP A 317 -8.82 -6.06 -5.62
C TRP A 317 -7.78 -6.74 -4.73
N GLN A 318 -7.69 -8.08 -4.76
CA GLN A 318 -6.64 -8.80 -4.02
C GLN A 318 -5.24 -8.50 -4.56
N ALA A 319 -5.10 -8.26 -5.86
CA ALA A 319 -3.82 -7.87 -6.49
C ALA A 319 -3.45 -6.39 -6.27
N GLN A 320 -4.38 -5.56 -5.79
CA GLN A 320 -4.16 -4.14 -5.56
C GLN A 320 -3.42 -3.84 -4.25
N GLY A 321 -3.19 -4.85 -3.39
CA GLY A 321 -2.58 -4.66 -2.08
C GLY A 321 -1.15 -4.12 -2.16
N GLN A 322 -0.86 -3.11 -1.34
CA GLN A 322 0.38 -2.33 -1.41
C GLN A 322 1.66 -3.16 -1.25
N SER A 323 1.59 -4.28 -0.53
CA SER A 323 2.73 -5.14 -0.24
C SER A 323 3.29 -5.84 -1.49
N ALA A 324 2.54 -5.89 -2.60
CA ALA A 324 3.03 -6.41 -3.87
C ALA A 324 3.83 -5.38 -4.69
N TYR A 325 3.77 -4.10 -4.33
CA TYR A 325 4.33 -3.01 -5.13
C TYR A 325 5.67 -2.51 -4.62
N PHE A 326 5.91 -2.57 -3.31
CA PHE A 326 7.15 -2.08 -2.73
C PHE A 326 7.61 -2.95 -1.56
N LEU A 327 8.93 -2.99 -1.37
CA LEU A 327 9.61 -3.61 -0.25
C LEU A 327 9.94 -2.50 0.76
N LEU A 328 9.52 -2.71 2.01
CA LEU A 328 9.69 -1.76 3.11
C LEU A 328 11.06 -1.83 3.79
N ASP A 329 11.65 -3.02 3.84
CA ASP A 329 12.91 -3.30 4.53
C ASP A 329 13.53 -4.58 3.95
N ASP A 330 14.86 -4.66 3.92
CA ASP A 330 15.63 -5.70 3.23
C ASP A 330 15.51 -7.09 3.83
N GLU A 331 15.10 -7.16 5.10
CA GLU A 331 14.88 -8.43 5.80
C GLU A 331 13.78 -9.29 5.15
N TYR A 332 12.99 -8.75 4.21
CA TYR A 332 11.75 -9.36 3.71
C TYR A 332 11.67 -9.52 2.20
N ILE A 333 12.81 -9.57 1.48
CA ILE A 333 12.81 -9.70 0.00
C ILE A 333 12.03 -10.92 -0.51
N LYS A 334 12.09 -12.05 0.20
CA LYS A 334 11.34 -13.27 -0.12
C LYS A 334 9.84 -13.04 0.01
N ASP A 335 9.43 -12.33 1.04
CA ASP A 335 8.02 -12.05 1.26
C ASP A 335 7.48 -11.07 0.21
N TYR A 336 8.29 -10.09 -0.20
CA TYR A 336 7.94 -9.18 -1.29
C TYR A 336 7.81 -9.92 -2.63
N PHE A 337 8.74 -10.82 -2.93
CA PHE A 337 8.63 -11.70 -4.09
C PHE A 337 7.33 -12.52 -4.07
N ASN A 338 7.01 -13.14 -2.93
CA ASN A 338 5.79 -13.92 -2.75
C ASN A 338 4.53 -13.05 -2.90
N ALA A 339 4.51 -11.84 -2.35
CA ALA A 339 3.39 -10.92 -2.48
C ALA A 339 3.17 -10.49 -3.93
N LYS A 340 4.26 -10.27 -4.68
CA LYS A 340 4.22 -9.96 -6.10
C LYS A 340 3.77 -11.14 -6.94
N GLU A 341 4.28 -12.35 -6.69
CA GLU A 341 3.79 -13.59 -7.32
C GLU A 341 2.28 -13.76 -7.07
N GLU A 342 1.83 -13.53 -5.84
CA GLU A 342 0.42 -13.64 -5.45
C GLU A 342 -0.45 -12.59 -6.15
N ALA A 343 0.04 -11.37 -6.33
CA ALA A 343 -0.65 -10.34 -7.09
C ALA A 343 -0.79 -10.75 -8.56
N TYR A 344 0.27 -11.20 -9.23
CA TYR A 344 0.18 -11.75 -10.59
C TYR A 344 -0.80 -12.92 -10.66
N ARG A 345 -0.77 -13.84 -9.69
CA ARG A 345 -1.69 -14.97 -9.62
C ARG A 345 -3.15 -14.51 -9.61
N HIS A 346 -3.47 -13.51 -8.79
CA HIS A 346 -4.81 -12.93 -8.75
C HIS A 346 -5.18 -12.18 -10.04
N LEU A 347 -4.25 -11.43 -10.64
CA LEU A 347 -4.50 -10.76 -11.94
C LEU A 347 -4.80 -11.78 -13.04
N LEU A 348 -4.07 -12.89 -13.08
CA LEU A 348 -4.30 -13.98 -14.05
C LEU A 348 -5.63 -14.69 -13.82
N MET A 349 -6.01 -14.93 -12.56
CA MET A 349 -7.33 -15.46 -12.25
C MET A 349 -8.44 -14.49 -12.67
N ALA A 350 -8.26 -13.20 -12.44
CA ALA A 350 -9.22 -12.18 -12.85
C ALA A 350 -9.37 -12.11 -14.37
N GLU A 351 -8.26 -12.15 -15.10
CA GLU A 351 -8.24 -12.12 -16.57
C GLU A 351 -8.94 -13.36 -17.16
N LYS A 352 -8.67 -14.56 -16.64
CA LYS A 352 -9.34 -15.78 -17.08
C LYS A 352 -10.86 -15.69 -16.98
N MET A 353 -11.36 -15.20 -15.85
CA MET A 353 -12.81 -15.06 -15.62
C MET A 353 -13.52 -14.23 -16.70
N VAL A 354 -12.82 -13.29 -17.33
CA VAL A 354 -13.38 -12.40 -18.37
C VAL A 354 -12.98 -12.77 -19.79
N ARG A 355 -11.98 -13.64 -19.97
CA ARG A 355 -11.56 -14.18 -21.29
C ARG A 355 -12.16 -15.54 -21.64
N GLU A 356 -12.66 -16.28 -20.65
CA GLU A 356 -13.38 -17.54 -20.87
C GLU A 356 -14.64 -17.31 -21.71
N ALA A 357 -14.67 -17.88 -22.92
CA ALA A 357 -15.81 -17.86 -23.82
C ALA A 357 -16.91 -18.85 -23.36
N PRO A 358 -18.15 -18.72 -23.87
CA PRO A 358 -19.27 -19.59 -23.51
C PRO A 358 -19.05 -21.08 -23.80
N ASP A 359 -18.16 -21.40 -24.74
CA ASP A 359 -17.79 -22.76 -25.15
C ASP A 359 -16.53 -23.27 -24.43
N THR A 360 -16.13 -22.64 -23.33
CA THR A 360 -14.95 -22.96 -22.49
C THR A 360 -13.58 -22.75 -23.14
N SER A 361 -13.52 -22.22 -24.38
CA SER A 361 -12.25 -21.78 -24.97
C SER A 361 -11.85 -20.40 -24.43
N ILE A 362 -10.55 -20.17 -24.20
CA ILE A 362 -10.03 -18.85 -23.85
C ILE A 362 -9.78 -18.11 -25.17
N ASN A 363 -10.35 -16.91 -25.32
CA ASN A 363 -10.16 -16.10 -26.52
C ASN A 363 -8.67 -15.76 -26.69
N GLU A 364 -8.13 -16.10 -27.87
CA GLU A 364 -6.77 -15.76 -28.27
C GLU A 364 -6.75 -14.41 -28.98
N ILE A 365 -5.81 -13.55 -28.60
CA ILE A 365 -5.73 -12.17 -29.05
C ILE A 365 -4.26 -11.83 -29.30
N VAL A 366 -3.97 -11.29 -30.49
CA VAL A 366 -2.67 -10.69 -30.81
C VAL A 366 -2.88 -9.23 -31.13
N THR A 367 -2.19 -8.35 -30.41
CA THR A 367 -2.36 -6.89 -30.54
C THR A 367 -1.08 -6.16 -30.17
N SER A 368 -0.99 -4.88 -30.55
CA SER A 368 0.08 -3.99 -30.10
C SER A 368 -0.46 -2.62 -29.71
N PHE A 369 0.00 -2.13 -28.57
CA PHE A 369 -0.30 -0.81 -28.02
C PHE A 369 0.68 -0.52 -26.88
N ASP A 370 0.69 0.73 -26.40
CA ASP A 370 1.47 1.13 -25.22
C ASP A 370 0.87 0.52 -23.96
N TYR A 371 1.47 -0.58 -23.52
CA TYR A 371 0.93 -1.44 -22.47
C TYR A 371 1.34 -0.94 -21.08
N ASP A 372 2.59 -0.50 -20.94
CA ASP A 372 3.13 -0.02 -19.67
C ASP A 372 3.17 1.51 -19.54
N MET A 373 2.56 2.23 -20.49
CA MET A 373 2.37 3.69 -20.46
C MET A 373 3.69 4.47 -20.49
N ASP A 374 4.69 3.95 -21.20
CA ASP A 374 6.00 4.59 -21.38
C ASP A 374 6.13 5.40 -22.69
N GLY A 375 5.07 5.39 -23.53
CA GLY A 375 5.02 6.05 -24.83
C GLY A 375 5.52 5.19 -25.99
N LYS A 376 5.97 3.95 -25.75
CA LYS A 376 6.31 2.95 -26.76
C LYS A 376 5.26 1.85 -26.75
N LYS A 377 5.18 1.10 -27.84
CA LYS A 377 4.24 -0.04 -27.93
C LYS A 377 4.92 -1.35 -27.54
N GLU A 378 4.16 -2.18 -26.86
CA GLU A 378 4.45 -3.60 -26.64
C GLU A 378 3.60 -4.44 -27.59
N TYR A 379 4.00 -5.70 -27.75
CA TYR A 379 3.28 -6.72 -28.51
C TYR A 379 2.77 -7.78 -27.57
N LEU A 380 1.45 -7.94 -27.55
CA LEU A 380 0.76 -8.84 -26.65
C LEU A 380 0.24 -10.03 -27.45
N PHE A 381 0.65 -11.22 -27.03
CA PHE A 381 0.21 -12.51 -27.53
C PHE A 381 -0.52 -13.23 -26.41
N LEU A 382 -1.84 -13.10 -26.39
CA LEU A 382 -2.69 -13.73 -25.39
C LEU A 382 -3.23 -15.03 -25.99
N ASN A 383 -2.75 -16.18 -25.55
CA ASN A 383 -3.20 -17.48 -26.01
C ASN A 383 -4.03 -18.19 -24.92
N ALA A 384 -4.52 -19.39 -25.22
CA ALA A 384 -5.31 -20.18 -24.27
C ALA A 384 -4.47 -20.72 -23.09
N ASP A 385 -3.19 -21.04 -23.33
CA ASP A 385 -2.30 -21.65 -22.32
C ASP A 385 -1.36 -20.64 -21.66
N PHE A 386 -1.01 -19.57 -22.37
CA PHE A 386 -0.07 -18.57 -21.90
C PHE A 386 -0.32 -17.19 -22.53
N ASN A 387 0.20 -16.16 -21.87
CA ASN A 387 0.32 -14.84 -22.45
C ASN A 387 1.80 -14.46 -22.57
N ALA A 388 2.20 -13.85 -23.68
CA ALA A 388 3.56 -13.36 -23.91
C ALA A 388 3.52 -11.89 -24.33
N PHE A 389 4.34 -11.07 -23.67
CA PHE A 389 4.38 -9.62 -23.82
C PHE A 389 5.82 -9.26 -24.21
N ILE A 390 6.00 -8.67 -25.39
CA ILE A 390 7.31 -8.35 -25.93
C ILE A 390 7.46 -6.83 -25.98
N SER A 391 8.57 -6.32 -25.44
CA SER A 391 8.92 -4.89 -25.50
C SER A 391 9.96 -4.63 -26.59
N LEU A 392 9.86 -3.47 -27.24
CA LEU A 392 10.91 -2.98 -28.12
C LEU A 392 12.17 -2.61 -27.35
N SER A 393 12.05 -2.22 -26.08
CA SER A 393 13.19 -1.94 -25.22
C SER A 393 13.94 -3.23 -24.92
N GLY A 394 15.15 -3.35 -25.45
CA GLY A 394 15.98 -4.55 -25.35
C GLY A 394 15.52 -5.75 -26.19
N GLY A 395 14.39 -5.66 -26.92
CA GLY A 395 13.86 -6.77 -27.71
C GLY A 395 13.44 -7.99 -26.89
N ILE A 396 13.08 -7.78 -25.62
CA ILE A 396 12.93 -8.84 -24.62
C ILE A 396 11.50 -9.37 -24.53
N LEU A 397 11.36 -10.62 -24.08
CA LEU A 397 10.09 -11.13 -23.54
C LEU A 397 9.93 -10.61 -22.12
N TYR A 398 9.18 -9.51 -22.02
CA TYR A 398 8.99 -8.70 -20.83
C TYR A 398 8.11 -9.38 -19.76
N GLU A 399 7.07 -10.08 -20.21
CA GLU A 399 6.12 -10.80 -19.35
C GLU A 399 5.68 -12.10 -20.03
N LEU A 400 5.74 -13.20 -19.27
CA LEU A 400 5.31 -14.53 -19.70
C LEU A 400 4.42 -15.12 -18.62
N ASP A 401 3.12 -15.15 -18.86
CA ASP A 401 2.16 -15.70 -17.93
C ASP A 401 1.74 -17.09 -18.36
N LEU A 402 1.94 -18.11 -17.52
CA LEU A 402 1.36 -19.42 -17.75
C LEU A 402 0.01 -19.51 -17.04
N LEU A 403 -1.03 -19.78 -17.82
CA LEU A 403 -2.38 -19.86 -17.32
C LEU A 403 -2.57 -21.13 -16.49
N ILE A 404 -1.94 -22.26 -16.83
CA ILE A 404 -2.12 -23.53 -16.08
C ILE A 404 -1.87 -23.40 -14.56
N ASN A 405 -0.88 -22.61 -14.15
CA ASN A 405 -0.52 -22.40 -12.74
C ASN A 405 -0.72 -20.94 -12.27
N ASN A 406 -1.21 -20.06 -13.13
CA ASN A 406 -1.39 -18.63 -12.88
C ASN A 406 -0.10 -17.97 -12.37
N LYS A 407 1.02 -18.20 -13.05
CA LYS A 407 2.32 -17.62 -12.68
C LYS A 407 2.92 -16.80 -13.83
N ASN A 408 3.53 -15.69 -13.45
CA ASN A 408 4.39 -14.89 -14.32
C ASN A 408 5.84 -15.37 -14.19
N TYR A 409 6.39 -15.95 -15.26
CA TYR A 409 7.74 -16.50 -15.29
C TYR A 409 8.83 -15.45 -15.51
N CYS A 410 8.44 -14.22 -15.86
CA CYS A 410 9.33 -13.07 -15.95
C CYS A 410 9.28 -12.21 -14.67
N ASN A 411 8.67 -12.71 -13.59
CA ASN A 411 8.61 -12.02 -12.31
C ASN A 411 9.97 -12.15 -11.64
N THR A 412 10.76 -11.09 -11.74
CA THR A 412 12.10 -11.00 -11.16
C THR A 412 12.21 -9.74 -10.31
N ILE A 413 13.18 -9.74 -9.40
CA ILE A 413 13.58 -8.58 -8.60
C ILE A 413 14.98 -8.19 -9.06
N LEU A 414 15.15 -6.93 -9.45
CA LEU A 414 16.44 -6.35 -9.79
C LEU A 414 17.25 -6.12 -8.52
N ARG A 415 18.55 -6.41 -8.62
CA ARG A 415 19.51 -6.15 -7.55
C ARG A 415 19.86 -4.68 -7.51
N ASN A 416 20.12 -4.19 -6.31
CA ASN A 416 20.56 -2.82 -6.08
C ASN A 416 21.78 -2.76 -5.16
N LYS A 417 22.58 -1.71 -5.32
CA LYS A 417 23.86 -1.61 -4.61
C LYS A 417 23.70 -1.59 -3.08
N ALA A 418 22.64 -0.99 -2.56
CA ALA A 418 22.44 -0.87 -1.11
C ALA A 418 22.24 -2.23 -0.45
N ASN A 419 21.55 -3.16 -1.13
CA ASN A 419 21.06 -4.38 -0.50
C ASN A 419 21.85 -5.61 -0.96
N ASP A 420 22.28 -5.63 -2.22
CA ASP A 420 22.96 -6.76 -2.85
C ASP A 420 24.46 -6.53 -3.06
N GLY A 421 24.96 -5.31 -2.81
CA GLY A 421 26.34 -4.90 -3.11
C GLY A 421 26.64 -4.75 -4.62
N VAL A 422 25.66 -5.06 -5.47
CA VAL A 422 25.72 -5.05 -6.93
C VAL A 422 24.52 -4.30 -7.50
N GLN A 423 24.70 -3.59 -8.60
CA GLN A 423 23.62 -2.86 -9.28
C GLN A 423 23.29 -3.51 -10.62
N ASP A 424 22.03 -3.87 -10.84
CA ASP A 424 21.56 -4.22 -12.19
C ASP A 424 21.30 -2.94 -13.01
N PHE A 425 21.73 -2.95 -14.28
CA PHE A 425 21.60 -1.81 -15.20
C PHE A 425 20.50 -1.98 -16.26
N TYR A 426 19.95 -3.19 -16.40
CA TYR A 426 18.89 -3.53 -17.34
C TYR A 426 17.93 -4.55 -16.70
N GLN A 427 16.75 -4.69 -17.28
CA GLN A 427 15.73 -5.58 -16.75
C GLN A 427 16.13 -7.06 -16.92
N LYS A 428 16.04 -7.84 -15.85
CA LYS A 428 16.31 -9.29 -15.87
C LYS A 428 15.05 -10.05 -16.31
N LYS A 429 14.88 -10.21 -17.62
CA LYS A 429 13.71 -10.83 -18.26
C LYS A 429 14.13 -12.02 -19.12
N MET A 430 13.24 -12.51 -19.98
CA MET A 430 13.54 -13.61 -20.90
C MET A 430 13.97 -13.10 -22.27
N PHE A 431 14.74 -13.92 -23.00
CA PHE A 431 15.27 -13.61 -24.34
C PHE A 431 16.05 -12.28 -24.37
N VAL A 432 16.89 -12.07 -23.36
CA VAL A 432 17.79 -10.92 -23.28
C VAL A 432 19.05 -11.24 -24.11
N ASP A 433 19.22 -10.53 -25.22
CA ASP A 433 20.38 -10.71 -26.07
C ASP A 433 21.65 -10.15 -25.41
N HIS A 434 22.73 -10.93 -25.45
CA HIS A 434 24.03 -10.53 -24.95
C HIS A 434 25.10 -10.77 -26.00
N LEU A 435 26.00 -9.80 -26.14
CA LEU A 435 27.23 -9.91 -26.89
C LEU A 435 28.36 -9.45 -25.98
N ILE A 436 29.31 -10.33 -25.70
CA ILE A 436 30.31 -10.17 -24.63
C ILE A 436 31.66 -10.59 -25.19
N GLU A 437 32.70 -9.79 -24.92
CA GLU A 437 34.06 -10.14 -25.31
C GLU A 437 34.57 -11.32 -24.49
N GLU A 438 35.43 -12.14 -25.07
CA GLU A 438 35.95 -13.35 -24.42
C GLU A 438 36.63 -13.04 -23.07
N GLU A 439 37.34 -11.90 -22.99
CA GLU A 439 38.00 -11.43 -21.77
C GLU A 439 37.01 -11.03 -20.66
N GLU A 440 35.83 -10.53 -21.03
CA GLU A 440 34.77 -10.12 -20.09
C GLU A 440 33.84 -11.28 -19.70
N PHE A 441 33.80 -12.36 -20.48
CA PHE A 441 32.87 -13.47 -20.25
C PHE A 441 33.06 -14.13 -18.87
N LYS A 442 34.29 -14.18 -18.37
CA LYS A 442 34.56 -14.67 -17.00
C LYS A 442 33.92 -13.79 -15.93
N LYS A 443 33.89 -12.47 -16.13
CA LYS A 443 33.23 -11.52 -15.22
C LYS A 443 31.71 -11.68 -15.30
N TYR A 444 31.17 -11.85 -16.52
CA TYR A 444 29.73 -12.09 -16.73
C TYR A 444 29.21 -13.33 -16.01
N LEU A 445 29.97 -14.44 -16.02
CA LEU A 445 29.59 -15.68 -15.32
C LEU A 445 29.55 -15.51 -13.80
N VAL A 446 30.39 -14.62 -13.24
CA VAL A 446 30.33 -14.26 -11.83
C VAL A 446 29.13 -13.35 -11.58
N ASP A 447 28.97 -12.33 -12.43
CA ASP A 447 27.89 -11.37 -12.35
C ASP A 447 27.67 -10.65 -13.69
N ALA A 448 26.48 -10.86 -14.26
CA ALA A 448 26.08 -10.29 -15.54
C ALA A 448 25.96 -8.75 -15.54
N SER A 449 26.12 -8.08 -14.40
CA SER A 449 26.23 -6.62 -14.32
C SER A 449 27.65 -6.09 -14.61
N GLN A 450 28.65 -6.97 -14.64
CA GLN A 450 30.07 -6.62 -14.73
C GLN A 450 30.63 -6.66 -16.17
N SER A 451 29.80 -6.90 -17.18
CA SER A 451 30.18 -6.88 -18.59
C SER A 451 29.38 -5.85 -19.37
N SER A 452 29.80 -5.56 -20.60
CA SER A 452 29.00 -4.74 -21.51
C SER A 452 27.58 -5.31 -21.72
N ALA A 453 26.58 -4.42 -21.69
CA ALA A 453 25.16 -4.75 -21.88
C ALA A 453 24.59 -3.91 -23.03
N VAL A 454 25.06 -4.18 -24.26
CA VAL A 454 24.71 -3.34 -25.42
C VAL A 454 23.24 -3.51 -25.83
N PHE A 455 22.83 -4.75 -26.16
CA PHE A 455 21.47 -5.03 -26.62
C PHE A 455 20.36 -4.75 -25.58
N PRO A 456 20.51 -5.08 -24.29
CA PRO A 456 19.45 -4.83 -23.30
C PRO A 456 19.15 -3.34 -23.06
N LEU A 457 20.04 -2.45 -23.49
CA LEU A 457 19.96 -1.00 -23.29
C LEU A 457 19.52 -0.23 -24.54
N ILE A 458 19.31 -0.90 -25.68
CA ILE A 458 18.86 -0.25 -26.92
C ILE A 458 17.42 -0.62 -27.27
N ASN A 459 16.81 0.16 -28.16
CA ASN A 459 15.51 -0.20 -28.72
C ASN A 459 15.68 -1.01 -30.00
N TYR A 460 14.93 -2.10 -30.10
CA TYR A 460 14.78 -2.87 -31.32
C TYR A 460 13.75 -2.18 -32.22
N THR A 461 13.84 -2.45 -33.53
CA THR A 461 12.90 -1.97 -34.55
C THR A 461 12.01 -3.12 -35.00
N GLU A 462 10.70 -2.86 -35.09
CA GLU A 462 9.76 -3.78 -35.73
C GLU A 462 9.99 -3.82 -37.24
N THR A 463 10.31 -5.00 -37.77
CA THR A 463 10.44 -5.22 -39.22
C THR A 463 9.19 -5.85 -39.83
N LYS A 464 8.46 -6.65 -39.03
CA LYS A 464 7.19 -7.25 -39.41
C LYS A 464 6.39 -7.62 -38.17
N PHE A 465 5.09 -7.33 -38.18
CA PHE A 465 4.11 -7.80 -37.20
C PHE A 465 2.87 -8.33 -37.93
N ASP A 466 2.63 -9.64 -37.82
CA ASP A 466 1.51 -10.34 -38.47
C ASP A 466 0.57 -10.93 -37.41
N VAL A 467 -0.58 -10.28 -37.23
CA VAL A 467 -1.60 -10.66 -36.24
C VAL A 467 -2.24 -12.02 -36.56
N HIS A 468 -2.42 -12.34 -37.85
CA HIS A 468 -3.09 -13.57 -38.27
C HIS A 468 -2.18 -14.79 -38.13
N LYS A 469 -0.89 -14.64 -38.48
CA LYS A 469 0.11 -15.69 -38.28
C LYS A 469 0.68 -15.72 -36.86
N LYS A 470 0.39 -14.71 -36.06
CA LYS A 470 0.95 -14.49 -34.72
C LYS A 470 2.48 -14.43 -34.75
N GLU A 471 3.03 -13.65 -35.67
CA GLU A 471 4.48 -13.50 -35.85
C GLU A 471 4.92 -12.06 -35.56
N LEU A 472 6.06 -11.90 -34.88
CA LEU A 472 6.75 -10.63 -34.66
C LEU A 472 8.23 -10.80 -35.01
N TYR A 473 8.76 -9.87 -35.80
CA TYR A 473 10.18 -9.83 -36.18
C TYR A 473 10.78 -8.50 -35.73
N LEU A 474 11.74 -8.60 -34.81
CA LEU A 474 12.48 -7.48 -34.28
C LEU A 474 13.92 -7.51 -34.79
N GLN A 475 14.50 -6.33 -35.03
CA GLN A 475 15.89 -6.17 -35.42
C GLN A 475 16.55 -5.05 -34.62
N ALA A 476 17.79 -5.27 -34.22
CA ALA A 476 18.67 -4.25 -33.65
C ALA A 476 19.97 -4.15 -34.47
N GLN A 477 20.56 -2.95 -34.50
CA GLN A 477 21.87 -2.70 -35.06
C GLN A 477 22.71 -1.98 -34.02
N VAL A 478 23.88 -2.52 -33.70
CA VAL A 478 24.79 -1.99 -32.67
C VAL A 478 26.23 -2.08 -33.14
N LEU A 479 27.08 -1.21 -32.61
CA LEU A 479 28.53 -1.33 -32.71
C LEU A 479 29.07 -2.02 -31.45
N PHE A 480 30.05 -2.91 -31.62
CA PHE A 480 30.58 -3.75 -30.53
C PHE A 480 32.11 -3.85 -30.59
N GLY A 481 32.75 -3.93 -29.43
CA GLY A 481 34.20 -4.04 -29.25
C GLY A 481 34.98 -2.82 -29.75
N LEU A 482 36.09 -3.05 -30.46
CA LEU A 482 36.98 -1.99 -31.00
C LEU A 482 36.30 -0.98 -31.95
N PHE A 483 35.08 -1.28 -32.41
CA PHE A 483 34.26 -0.39 -33.23
C PHE A 483 33.43 0.60 -32.40
N GLN A 484 33.48 0.53 -31.07
CA GLN A 484 33.05 1.61 -30.17
C GLN A 484 34.11 2.72 -30.17
N GLN A 485 34.22 3.51 -31.23
CA GLN A 485 34.91 4.81 -31.16
C GLN A 485 33.88 5.93 -30.92
N PRO A 486 34.25 7.00 -30.18
CA PRO A 486 33.33 7.96 -29.59
C PRO A 486 32.39 8.66 -30.56
#